data_AF-A0A1I1HP94-F1
#
_entry.id   AF-A0A1I1HP94-F1
#
_cell.length_a   1.000
_cell.length_b   1.000
_cell.length_c   1.000
_cell.angle_alpha   90.00
_cell.angle_beta   90.00
_cell.angle_gamma   90.00
#
_symmetry.space_group_name_H-M   'P 1'
#
loop_
_entity.id
_entity.type
_entity.pdbx_description
1 polymer ?
#
loop_
_entity_poly.entity_id
_entity_poly.type
_entity_poly.pdbx_seq_one_letter_code
_entity_poly.pdbx_strand_id
1 'polypeptide(L)'
;MFKRQNAYLLLSFTGFFLQGCQNTRQTTLDSELKLELIQTQWQSMAQSAAKVYRDAGFILTAELKWQDEQWGKKYYFDDISLTEPVSEYRIDLLNPDFTNKFLCSWYCERIDETKYDKLIGYYSHLTFFYQNLKPELLTFYSNLIEIEDNLSNVNYSAEDLKIKLYKIKQDPPSFSNFTEFDEYLTRQVFEKNGYFEPSNQIDNTLALFNDNNNSAIDSVNDTDIVEVSTLSTDNYNALPHIPVKSIPLKIDDTVCSYQENFFGKVLELQTNGNKVLLSVSGQAKRQQEGAIIDLIPGYLITQGGHFEYLELDEIKVFNIDDVSHCEMAI
;
A
#
# COMPACT_ATOMS: atom_id res chain seq x y z
N MET A 1 55.77 51.07 -48.08
CA MET A 1 56.25 49.70 -47.81
C MET A 1 55.32 49.10 -46.75
N PHE A 2 54.59 48.07 -47.17
CA PHE A 2 53.61 47.19 -46.49
C PHE A 2 52.74 47.65 -45.30
N LYS A 3 51.43 47.73 -45.60
CA LYS A 3 50.25 47.66 -44.74
C LYS A 3 50.17 46.31 -44.00
N ARG A 4 49.67 46.33 -42.75
CA ARG A 4 48.96 45.19 -42.14
C ARG A 4 47.60 45.66 -41.62
N GLN A 5 46.55 45.04 -42.16
CA GLN A 5 45.17 45.19 -41.73
C GLN A 5 44.85 44.05 -40.75
N ASN A 6 44.39 44.38 -39.55
CA ASN A 6 43.78 43.41 -38.64
C ASN A 6 42.26 43.43 -38.88
N ALA A 7 41.74 42.35 -39.45
CA ALA A 7 40.31 42.11 -39.60
C ALA A 7 39.78 41.48 -38.31
N TYR A 8 38.98 42.22 -37.55
CA TYR A 8 38.17 41.66 -36.47
C TYR A 8 36.85 41.17 -37.06
N LEU A 9 36.65 39.85 -37.02
CA LEU A 9 35.48 39.16 -37.51
C LEU A 9 34.43 39.14 -36.38
N LEU A 10 33.46 40.05 -36.46
CA LEU A 10 32.25 40.07 -35.62
C LEU A 10 31.33 38.92 -36.06
N LEU A 11 31.41 37.79 -35.37
CA LEU A 11 30.44 36.70 -35.46
C LEU A 11 29.30 36.99 -34.47
N SER A 12 28.23 37.62 -34.95
CA SER A 12 26.99 37.77 -34.20
C SER A 12 26.28 36.41 -34.14
N PHE A 13 26.42 35.70 -33.03
CA PHE A 13 25.60 34.54 -32.70
C PHE A 13 24.21 35.04 -32.28
N THR A 14 23.32 35.25 -33.26
CA THR A 14 21.87 35.33 -33.01
C THR A 14 21.38 33.92 -32.70
N GLY A 15 21.59 33.49 -31.46
CA GLY A 15 20.90 32.33 -30.89
C GLY A 15 19.42 32.70 -30.74
N PHE A 16 18.61 32.27 -31.70
CA PHE A 16 17.16 32.19 -31.53
C PHE A 16 16.89 31.29 -30.31
N PHE A 17 16.60 31.90 -29.16
CA PHE A 17 15.95 31.24 -28.05
C PHE A 17 14.54 30.86 -28.51
N LEU A 18 14.43 29.70 -29.16
CA LEU A 18 13.19 28.93 -29.21
C LEU A 18 12.93 28.44 -27.78
N GLN A 19 12.49 29.35 -26.90
CA GLN A 19 11.81 28.96 -25.68
C GLN A 19 10.50 28.30 -26.13
N GLY A 20 10.55 26.98 -26.27
CA GLY A 20 9.41 26.17 -26.62
C GLY A 20 8.28 26.46 -25.65
N CYS A 21 7.12 26.82 -26.20
CA CYS A 21 5.86 26.74 -25.49
C CYS A 21 5.66 25.26 -25.12
N GLN A 22 6.13 24.85 -23.93
CA GLN A 22 5.69 23.59 -23.36
C GLN A 22 4.17 23.73 -23.17
N ASN A 23 3.46 22.86 -23.88
CA ASN A 23 2.02 22.92 -24.05
C ASN A 23 1.35 22.68 -22.69
N THR A 24 0.64 23.67 -22.15
CA THR A 24 -0.09 23.62 -20.86
C THR A 24 -0.99 22.39 -20.71
N ARG A 25 -1.44 21.80 -21.83
CA ARG A 25 -2.21 20.55 -21.84
C ARG A 25 -1.42 19.33 -21.38
N GLN A 26 -0.12 19.25 -21.70
CA GLN A 26 0.69 18.09 -21.35
C GLN A 26 0.92 18.03 -19.84
N THR A 27 1.21 19.17 -19.21
CA THR A 27 1.50 19.24 -17.78
C THR A 27 0.26 18.99 -16.90
N THR A 28 -0.93 19.29 -17.41
CA THR A 28 -2.20 18.95 -16.72
C THR A 28 -2.42 17.44 -16.76
N LEU A 29 -2.25 16.81 -17.93
CA LEU A 29 -2.40 15.36 -18.10
C LEU A 29 -1.42 14.57 -17.23
N ASP A 30 -0.17 15.01 -17.13
CA ASP A 30 0.84 14.36 -16.28
C ASP A 30 0.47 14.42 -14.79
N SER A 31 -0.20 15.49 -14.34
CA SER A 31 -0.69 15.63 -12.97
C SER A 31 -1.88 14.70 -12.69
N GLU A 32 -2.80 14.57 -13.64
CA GLU A 32 -3.95 13.65 -13.54
C GLU A 32 -3.48 12.19 -13.46
N LEU A 33 -2.50 11.81 -14.29
CA LEU A 33 -1.92 10.46 -14.26
C LEU A 33 -1.24 10.16 -12.91
N LYS A 34 -0.51 11.14 -12.35
CA LYS A 34 0.11 11.00 -11.02
C LYS A 34 -0.92 10.84 -9.91
N LEU A 35 -2.03 11.57 -10.01
CA LEU A 35 -3.14 11.45 -9.06
C LEU A 35 -3.75 10.03 -9.11
N GLU A 36 -4.07 9.53 -10.30
CA GLU A 36 -4.63 8.18 -10.50
C GLU A 36 -3.69 7.09 -9.98
N LEU A 37 -2.38 7.21 -10.24
CA LEU A 37 -1.37 6.27 -9.74
C LEU A 37 -1.36 6.22 -8.20
N ILE A 38 -1.38 7.38 -7.55
CA ILE A 38 -1.35 7.47 -6.08
C ILE A 38 -2.63 6.90 -5.47
N GLN A 39 -3.78 7.19 -6.06
CA GLN A 39 -5.05 6.62 -5.62
C GLN A 39 -5.02 5.10 -5.70
N THR A 40 -4.53 4.57 -6.83
CA THR A 40 -4.40 3.12 -7.04
C THR A 40 -3.44 2.48 -6.04
N GLN A 41 -2.29 3.11 -5.78
CA GLN A 41 -1.32 2.61 -4.81
C GLN A 41 -1.90 2.57 -3.39
N TRP A 42 -2.53 3.65 -2.94
CA TRP A 42 -3.14 3.68 -1.61
C TRP A 42 -4.27 2.66 -1.49
N GLN A 43 -5.16 2.58 -2.48
CA GLN A 43 -6.22 1.56 -2.52
C GLN A 43 -5.66 0.15 -2.47
N SER A 44 -4.58 -0.14 -3.20
CA SER A 44 -3.95 -1.46 -3.16
C SER A 44 -3.38 -1.80 -1.78
N MET A 45 -2.74 -0.84 -1.09
CA MET A 45 -2.25 -1.08 0.27
C MET A 45 -3.40 -1.38 1.24
N ALA A 46 -4.48 -0.58 1.18
CA ALA A 46 -5.66 -0.79 2.00
C ALA A 46 -6.30 -2.16 1.75
N GLN A 47 -6.46 -2.54 0.47
CA GLN A 47 -7.03 -3.82 0.08
C GLN A 47 -6.21 -5.01 0.58
N SER A 48 -4.87 -4.92 0.57
CA SER A 48 -4.02 -6.00 1.07
C SER A 48 -4.04 -6.15 2.59
N ALA A 49 -4.21 -5.06 3.35
CA ALA A 49 -3.93 -5.05 4.78
C ALA A 49 -5.10 -5.29 5.73
N ALA A 50 -6.33 -5.23 5.23
CA ALA A 50 -7.51 -5.12 6.09
C ALA A 50 -8.68 -6.01 5.68
N LYS A 51 -8.41 -7.22 5.16
CA LYS A 51 -9.47 -8.10 4.66
C LYS A 51 -10.40 -8.54 5.78
N VAL A 52 -9.85 -8.97 6.92
CA VAL A 52 -10.64 -9.45 8.07
C VAL A 52 -11.53 -8.34 8.61
N TYR A 53 -10.99 -7.12 8.72
CA TYR A 53 -11.74 -5.97 9.22
C TYR A 53 -12.86 -5.54 8.26
N ARG A 54 -12.59 -5.52 6.95
CA ARG A 54 -13.63 -5.21 5.96
C ARG A 54 -14.73 -6.27 5.92
N ASP A 55 -14.36 -7.55 5.97
CA ASP A 55 -15.32 -8.66 5.98
C ASP A 55 -16.21 -8.63 7.23
N ALA A 56 -15.68 -8.10 8.34
CA ALA A 56 -16.43 -7.84 9.57
C ALA A 56 -17.25 -6.53 9.55
N GLY A 57 -17.21 -5.76 8.46
CA GLY A 57 -17.98 -4.52 8.30
C GLY A 57 -17.47 -3.35 9.14
N PHE A 58 -16.15 -3.29 9.41
CA PHE A 58 -15.55 -2.08 9.95
C PHE A 58 -15.46 -0.99 8.92
N ILE A 59 -15.56 0.23 9.44
CA ILE A 59 -15.16 1.45 8.75
C ILE A 59 -14.15 2.08 9.70
N LEU A 60 -12.92 2.29 9.22
CA LEU A 60 -11.90 2.99 9.97
C LEU A 60 -11.68 4.32 9.27
N THR A 61 -12.06 5.41 9.91
CA THR A 61 -11.98 6.72 9.29
C THR A 61 -10.93 7.60 9.94
N ALA A 62 -10.34 8.51 9.18
CA ALA A 62 -9.48 9.56 9.71
C ALA A 62 -9.73 10.88 8.98
N GLU A 63 -9.52 11.98 9.68
CA GLU A 63 -9.46 13.30 9.07
C GLU A 63 -8.08 13.54 8.45
N LEU A 64 -8.06 14.19 7.29
CA LEU A 64 -6.81 14.67 6.71
C LEU A 64 -6.57 16.10 7.16
N LYS A 65 -5.41 16.37 7.76
CA LYS A 65 -5.03 17.70 8.23
C LYS A 65 -3.71 18.18 7.65
N TRP A 66 -3.54 19.50 7.70
CA TRP A 66 -2.26 20.12 7.44
C TRP A 66 -2.03 21.34 8.33
N GLN A 67 -0.76 21.72 8.49
CA GLN A 67 -0.34 22.93 9.18
C GLN A 67 0.77 23.63 8.41
N ASP A 68 0.74 24.96 8.40
CA ASP A 68 1.85 25.78 7.92
C ASP A 68 3.05 25.64 8.87
N GLU A 69 4.22 25.35 8.31
CA GLU A 69 5.51 25.36 9.00
C GLU A 69 6.47 26.35 8.33
N GLN A 70 7.60 26.64 8.98
CA GLN A 70 8.58 27.62 8.47
C GLN A 70 9.07 27.31 7.05
N TRP A 71 9.02 26.02 6.65
CA TRP A 71 9.58 25.53 5.39
C TRP A 71 8.58 24.79 4.50
N GLY A 72 7.28 24.92 4.74
CA GLY A 72 6.26 24.29 3.91
C GLY A 72 5.01 23.90 4.69
N LYS A 73 4.29 22.91 4.18
CA LYS A 73 3.13 22.32 4.85
C LYS A 73 3.52 21.00 5.48
N LYS A 74 3.17 20.78 6.74
CA LYS A 74 3.18 19.45 7.36
C LYS A 74 1.79 18.85 7.27
N TYR A 75 1.71 17.65 6.72
CA TYR A 75 0.48 16.86 6.61
C TYR A 75 0.44 15.83 7.76
N TYR A 76 -0.75 15.44 8.21
CA TYR A 76 -0.94 14.41 9.22
C TYR A 76 -2.39 13.89 9.19
N PHE A 77 -2.59 12.71 9.76
CA PHE A 77 -3.93 12.19 10.09
C PHE A 77 -4.35 12.69 11.46
N ASP A 78 -5.65 12.91 11.64
CA ASP A 78 -6.23 13.30 12.92
C ASP A 78 -7.56 12.58 13.13
N ASP A 79 -8.01 12.53 14.38
CA ASP A 79 -9.28 11.96 14.81
C ASP A 79 -9.55 10.58 14.19
N ILE A 80 -8.58 9.67 14.23
CA ILE A 80 -8.72 8.32 13.69
C ILE A 80 -9.76 7.58 14.53
N SER A 81 -10.80 7.04 13.91
CA SER A 81 -11.95 6.49 14.62
C SER A 81 -12.48 5.24 13.93
N LEU A 82 -12.73 4.20 14.72
CA LEU A 82 -13.49 3.05 14.28
C LEU A 82 -14.97 3.45 14.31
N THR A 83 -15.73 3.11 13.28
CA THR A 83 -17.20 3.27 13.18
C THR A 83 -17.75 4.64 12.81
N GLU A 84 -16.95 5.69 12.86
CA GLU A 84 -17.43 6.98 12.38
C GLU A 84 -17.76 6.91 10.88
N PRO A 85 -18.89 7.50 10.47
CA PRO A 85 -19.30 7.47 9.09
C PRO A 85 -18.34 8.28 8.23
N VAL A 86 -18.15 7.79 7.01
CA VAL A 86 -17.44 8.52 5.96
C VAL A 86 -18.15 9.86 5.71
N SER A 87 -17.39 10.97 5.72
CA SER A 87 -17.88 12.32 5.46
C SER A 87 -17.00 13.01 4.42
N GLU A 88 -17.28 14.26 4.06
CA GLU A 88 -16.41 15.02 3.16
C GLU A 88 -15.03 15.33 3.78
N TYR A 89 -14.90 15.26 5.11
CA TYR A 89 -13.65 15.53 5.85
C TYR A 89 -12.95 14.25 6.33
N ARG A 90 -13.61 13.10 6.21
CA ARG A 90 -13.12 11.81 6.70
C ARG A 90 -12.95 10.81 5.58
N ILE A 91 -11.81 10.13 5.55
CA ILE A 91 -11.51 9.06 4.58
C ILE A 91 -11.60 7.71 5.27
N ASP A 92 -12.26 6.73 4.64
CA ASP A 92 -12.19 5.33 5.06
C ASP A 92 -10.80 4.78 4.69
N LEU A 93 -9.98 4.52 5.69
CA LEU A 93 -8.64 3.97 5.54
C LEU A 93 -8.65 2.50 5.08
N LEU A 94 -9.76 1.78 5.23
CA LEU A 94 -9.89 0.40 4.76
C LEU A 94 -10.37 0.32 3.30
N ASN A 95 -11.14 1.32 2.86
CA ASN A 95 -11.66 1.46 1.50
C ASN A 95 -11.54 2.92 1.00
N PRO A 96 -10.31 3.42 0.73
CA PRO A 96 -10.12 4.83 0.46
C PRO A 96 -10.78 5.28 -0.84
N ASP A 97 -11.74 6.20 -0.70
CA ASP A 97 -12.33 7.01 -1.75
C ASP A 97 -11.98 8.47 -1.52
N PHE A 98 -11.33 9.09 -2.50
CA PHE A 98 -10.83 10.46 -2.44
C PHE A 98 -11.77 11.47 -3.11
N THR A 99 -12.87 11.00 -3.69
CA THR A 99 -13.83 11.82 -4.41
C THR A 99 -14.50 12.81 -3.46
N ASN A 100 -14.45 14.11 -3.79
CA ASN A 100 -15.03 15.18 -2.97
C ASN A 100 -14.56 15.17 -1.51
N LYS A 101 -13.30 14.79 -1.27
CA LYS A 101 -12.67 14.83 0.05
C LYS A 101 -11.91 16.12 0.26
N PHE A 102 -11.90 16.57 1.50
CA PHE A 102 -11.25 17.79 1.92
C PHE A 102 -10.12 17.51 2.91
N LEU A 103 -9.06 18.31 2.77
CA LEU A 103 -7.93 18.41 3.67
C LEU A 103 -8.02 19.76 4.37
N CYS A 104 -8.03 19.78 5.71
CA CYS A 104 -8.36 20.97 6.48
C CYS A 104 -7.23 21.45 7.41
N SER A 105 -7.18 22.76 7.59
CA SER A 105 -6.42 23.48 8.63
C SER A 105 -7.32 24.60 9.14
N TRP A 106 -6.86 25.86 9.12
CA TRP A 106 -7.73 27.03 9.29
C TRP A 106 -8.71 27.27 8.12
N TYR A 107 -8.51 26.56 7.00
CA TYR A 107 -9.46 26.43 5.88
C TYR A 107 -9.36 25.02 5.27
N CYS A 108 -10.34 24.64 4.45
CA CYS A 108 -10.40 23.33 3.80
C CYS A 108 -10.18 23.45 2.29
N GLU A 109 -9.47 22.48 1.73
CA GLU A 109 -9.19 22.38 0.30
C GLU A 109 -9.55 20.98 -0.20
N ARG A 110 -10.12 20.89 -1.42
CA ARG A 110 -10.32 19.59 -2.07
C ARG A 110 -8.99 18.92 -2.36
N ILE A 111 -8.90 17.62 -2.09
CA ILE A 111 -7.66 16.85 -2.29
C ILE A 111 -7.49 16.31 -3.70
N ASP A 112 -8.61 16.09 -4.39
CA ASP A 112 -8.70 15.55 -5.75
C ASP A 112 -8.62 16.63 -6.83
N GLU A 113 -8.62 17.91 -6.45
CA GLU A 113 -8.55 19.03 -7.39
C GLU A 113 -7.11 19.32 -7.82
N THR A 114 -6.88 19.32 -9.14
CA THR A 114 -5.62 19.76 -9.73
C THR A 114 -5.50 21.28 -9.70
N LYS A 115 -4.47 21.78 -9.01
CA LYS A 115 -4.12 23.20 -8.86
C LYS A 115 -2.84 23.52 -9.63
N TYR A 116 -2.66 24.79 -9.96
CA TYR A 116 -1.44 25.30 -10.58
C TYR A 116 -0.70 26.24 -9.63
N ASP A 117 0.57 25.96 -9.40
CA ASP A 117 1.50 26.87 -8.73
C ASP A 117 2.70 27.20 -9.64
N LYS A 118 3.22 28.42 -9.53
CA LYS A 118 4.27 28.93 -10.43
C LYS A 118 5.61 28.20 -10.27
N LEU A 119 5.89 27.67 -9.08
CA LEU A 119 7.16 27.03 -8.75
C LEU A 119 7.12 25.53 -9.03
N ILE A 120 6.01 24.87 -8.68
CA ILE A 120 5.89 23.40 -8.75
C ILE A 120 5.04 22.90 -9.94
N GLY A 121 4.35 23.79 -10.66
CA GLY A 121 3.49 23.42 -11.79
C GLY A 121 2.11 22.92 -11.35
N TYR A 122 1.52 22.01 -12.13
CA TYR A 122 0.24 21.39 -11.79
C TYR A 122 0.45 20.30 -10.74
N TYR A 123 -0.42 20.29 -9.72
CA TYR A 123 -0.37 19.34 -8.60
C TYR A 123 -1.76 19.10 -8.00
N SER A 124 -1.91 18.04 -7.21
CA SER A 124 -3.05 17.85 -6.32
C SER A 124 -2.59 17.81 -4.86
N HIS A 125 -3.45 18.18 -3.92
CA HIS A 125 -3.13 18.05 -2.50
C HIS A 125 -3.00 16.58 -2.08
N LEU A 126 -3.76 15.67 -2.71
CA LEU A 126 -3.60 14.23 -2.47
C LEU A 126 -2.19 13.75 -2.82
N THR A 127 -1.60 14.24 -3.91
CA THR A 127 -0.23 13.89 -4.31
C THR A 127 0.78 14.27 -3.23
N PHE A 128 0.71 15.49 -2.71
CA PHE A 128 1.63 15.94 -1.65
C PHE A 128 1.36 15.22 -0.33
N PHE A 129 0.10 15.08 0.05
CA PHE A 129 -0.30 14.41 1.27
C PHE A 129 0.23 12.98 1.30
N TYR A 130 -0.03 12.21 0.23
CA TYR A 130 0.44 10.84 0.10
C TYR A 130 1.97 10.74 0.11
N GLN A 131 2.67 11.59 -0.63
CA GLN A 131 4.14 11.55 -0.65
C GLN A 131 4.77 11.82 0.72
N ASN A 132 4.20 12.76 1.49
CA ASN A 132 4.70 13.09 2.83
C ASN A 132 4.38 11.99 3.86
N LEU A 133 3.21 11.36 3.74
CA LEU A 133 2.75 10.35 4.70
C LEU A 133 2.93 8.90 4.24
N LYS A 134 3.55 8.67 3.07
CA LYS A 134 3.78 7.31 2.53
C LYS A 134 4.45 6.39 3.55
N PRO A 135 5.53 6.79 4.27
CA PRO A 135 6.16 5.91 5.26
C PRO A 135 5.23 5.54 6.42
N GLU A 136 4.44 6.50 6.89
CA GLU A 136 3.48 6.31 7.98
C GLU A 136 2.33 5.39 7.54
N LEU A 137 1.77 5.61 6.34
CA LEU A 137 0.75 4.74 5.74
C LEU A 137 1.25 3.31 5.54
N LEU A 138 2.48 3.13 5.05
CA LEU A 138 3.09 1.82 4.89
C LEU A 138 3.25 1.10 6.23
N THR A 139 3.68 1.82 7.27
CA THR A 139 3.81 1.27 8.62
C THR A 139 2.45 0.83 9.15
N PHE A 140 1.46 1.71 9.06
CA PHE A 140 0.09 1.44 9.48
C PHE A 140 -0.52 0.21 8.79
N TYR A 141 -0.45 0.12 7.46
CA TYR A 141 -0.96 -1.03 6.73
C TYR A 141 -0.16 -2.31 7.01
N SER A 142 1.15 -2.21 7.23
CA SER A 142 1.96 -3.37 7.64
C SER A 142 1.54 -3.90 9.02
N ASN A 143 1.27 -3.00 9.97
CA ASN A 143 0.80 -3.36 11.30
C ASN A 143 -0.58 -4.04 11.24
N LEU A 144 -1.48 -3.54 10.39
CA LEU A 144 -2.77 -4.21 10.16
C LEU A 144 -2.60 -5.63 9.62
N ILE A 145 -1.72 -5.85 8.63
CA ILE A 145 -1.40 -7.19 8.11
C ILE A 145 -0.90 -8.09 9.23
N GLU A 146 0.05 -7.61 10.03
CA GLU A 146 0.63 -8.38 11.13
C GLU A 146 -0.45 -8.78 12.16
N ILE A 147 -1.38 -7.88 12.47
CA ILE A 147 -2.51 -8.19 13.35
C ILE A 147 -3.43 -9.22 12.70
N GLU A 148 -3.72 -9.13 11.40
CA GLU A 148 -4.54 -10.12 10.67
C GLU A 148 -3.89 -11.51 10.63
N ASP A 149 -2.57 -11.58 10.41
CA ASP A 149 -1.80 -12.82 10.41
C ASP A 149 -1.80 -13.44 11.81
N ASN A 150 -1.58 -12.63 12.83
CA ASN A 150 -1.65 -13.07 14.22
C ASN A 150 -3.07 -13.56 14.58
N LEU A 151 -4.12 -12.88 14.14
CA LEU A 151 -5.51 -13.30 14.30
C LEU A 151 -5.79 -14.66 13.65
N SER A 152 -5.23 -14.91 12.47
CA SER A 152 -5.36 -16.17 11.73
C SER A 152 -4.64 -17.33 12.42
N ASN A 153 -3.56 -17.03 13.16
CA ASN A 153 -2.81 -18.00 13.95
C ASN A 153 -3.49 -18.34 15.29
N VAL A 154 -4.38 -17.48 15.78
CA VAL A 154 -5.20 -17.83 16.95
C VAL A 154 -6.37 -18.70 16.47
N ASN A 155 -6.60 -19.81 17.18
CA ASN A 155 -7.64 -20.79 16.88
C ASN A 155 -9.07 -20.27 17.21
N TYR A 156 -9.41 -19.07 16.73
CA TYR A 156 -10.73 -18.49 16.87
C TYR A 156 -11.65 -18.99 15.77
N SER A 157 -12.89 -19.32 16.14
CA SER A 157 -13.92 -19.48 15.13
C SER A 157 -14.17 -18.12 14.45
N ALA A 158 -14.59 -18.14 13.18
CA ALA A 158 -14.97 -16.92 12.47
C ALA A 158 -16.07 -16.13 13.22
N GLU A 159 -16.92 -16.82 13.97
CA GLU A 159 -17.99 -16.21 14.76
C GLU A 159 -17.46 -15.52 16.02
N ASP A 160 -16.49 -16.14 16.73
CA ASP A 160 -15.83 -15.50 17.87
C ASP A 160 -15.13 -14.22 17.45
N LEU A 161 -14.42 -14.26 16.31
CA LEU A 161 -13.75 -13.11 15.74
C LEU A 161 -14.74 -11.99 15.44
N LYS A 162 -15.87 -12.29 14.78
CA LYS A 162 -16.94 -11.33 14.55
C LYS A 162 -17.50 -10.72 15.82
N ILE A 163 -17.76 -11.53 16.86
CA ILE A 163 -18.29 -11.04 18.15
C ILE A 163 -17.30 -10.07 18.80
N LYS A 164 -16.01 -10.37 18.75
CA LYS A 164 -14.95 -9.52 19.32
C LYS A 164 -14.83 -8.21 18.60
N LEU A 165 -14.77 -8.30 17.28
CA LEU A 165 -14.76 -7.17 16.38
C LEU A 165 -16.00 -6.29 16.58
N TYR A 166 -17.17 -6.89 16.77
CA TYR A 166 -18.40 -6.18 17.10
C TYR A 166 -18.34 -5.46 18.46
N LYS A 167 -17.70 -6.03 19.48
CA LYS A 167 -17.51 -5.35 20.79
C LYS A 167 -16.63 -4.11 20.68
N ILE A 168 -15.56 -4.18 19.88
CA ILE A 168 -14.70 -3.02 19.56
C ILE A 168 -15.52 -1.88 18.93
N LYS A 169 -16.59 -2.24 18.19
CA LYS A 169 -17.49 -1.30 17.51
C LYS A 169 -18.41 -0.51 18.45
N GLN A 170 -18.69 -0.99 19.67
CA GLN A 170 -19.75 -0.41 20.51
C GLN A 170 -19.35 0.87 21.27
N ASP A 171 -18.06 1.04 21.55
CA ASP A 171 -17.53 2.25 22.20
C ASP A 171 -16.15 2.57 21.60
N PRO A 172 -16.11 3.09 20.36
CA PRO A 172 -14.87 3.29 19.66
C PRO A 172 -14.21 4.57 20.16
N PRO A 173 -13.02 4.49 20.77
CA PRO A 173 -12.21 5.68 21.01
C PRO A 173 -11.80 6.30 19.68
N SER A 174 -11.57 7.62 19.71
CA SER A 174 -10.81 8.30 18.66
C SER A 174 -9.35 8.47 19.07
N PHE A 175 -8.47 8.49 18.08
CA PHE A 175 -7.02 8.51 18.27
C PHE A 175 -6.38 9.67 17.52
N SER A 176 -5.32 10.21 18.10
CA SER A 176 -4.60 11.33 17.47
C SER A 176 -3.60 10.87 16.40
N ASN A 177 -3.22 9.59 16.41
CA ASN A 177 -2.21 9.02 15.51
C ASN A 177 -2.37 7.49 15.37
N PHE A 178 -1.70 6.90 14.38
CA PHE A 178 -1.79 5.46 14.14
C PHE A 178 -1.18 4.61 15.25
N THR A 179 -0.16 5.09 15.96
CA THR A 179 0.45 4.34 17.06
C THR A 179 -0.55 4.08 18.18
N GLU A 180 -1.30 5.08 18.61
CA GLU A 180 -2.35 4.94 19.63
C GLU A 180 -3.46 3.98 19.18
N PHE A 181 -3.85 4.06 17.91
CA PHE A 181 -4.82 3.15 17.30
C PHE A 181 -4.31 1.70 17.30
N ASP A 182 -3.08 1.46 16.85
CA ASP A 182 -2.47 0.14 16.75
C ASP A 182 -2.31 -0.51 18.12
N GLU A 183 -1.87 0.26 19.13
CA GLU A 183 -1.77 -0.19 20.52
C GLU A 183 -3.15 -0.58 21.08
N TYR A 184 -4.17 0.24 20.81
CA TYR A 184 -5.53 -0.08 21.23
C TYR A 184 -6.04 -1.35 20.56
N LEU A 185 -5.91 -1.46 19.24
CA LEU A 185 -6.40 -2.61 18.48
C LEU A 185 -5.71 -3.90 18.94
N THR A 186 -4.38 -3.87 19.07
CA THR A 186 -3.58 -5.01 19.56
C THR A 186 -4.04 -5.44 20.95
N ARG A 187 -4.21 -4.48 21.86
CA ARG A 187 -4.72 -4.77 23.22
C ARG A 187 -6.11 -5.37 23.20
N GLN A 188 -7.05 -4.78 22.44
CA GLN A 188 -8.42 -5.28 22.38
C GLN A 188 -8.51 -6.67 21.76
N VAL A 189 -7.63 -6.99 20.81
CA VAL A 189 -7.67 -8.26 20.08
C VAL A 189 -6.92 -9.39 20.81
N PHE A 190 -5.80 -9.09 21.48
CA PHE A 190 -4.89 -10.12 22.00
C PHE A 190 -4.73 -10.16 23.53
N GLU A 191 -4.99 -9.08 24.28
CA GLU A 191 -4.78 -9.13 25.73
C GLU A 191 -5.86 -9.95 26.46
N LYS A 192 -5.42 -10.75 27.42
CA LYS A 192 -6.25 -11.63 28.27
C LYS A 192 -7.30 -10.87 29.11
N ASN A 193 -7.06 -9.59 29.39
CA ASN A 193 -7.98 -8.68 30.08
C ASN A 193 -8.75 -7.75 29.13
N GLY A 194 -8.47 -7.82 27.82
CA GLY A 194 -9.48 -7.48 26.82
C GLY A 194 -10.68 -8.41 27.01
N TYR A 195 -11.78 -8.22 26.28
CA TYR A 195 -13.02 -9.02 26.34
C TYR A 195 -12.93 -10.57 26.15
N PHE A 196 -11.81 -11.21 26.51
CA PHE A 196 -11.36 -12.54 26.12
C PHE A 196 -10.89 -13.34 27.34
N GLU A 197 -11.82 -13.86 28.12
CA GLU A 197 -11.58 -15.21 28.66
C GLU A 197 -12.11 -16.19 27.61
N PRO A 198 -11.34 -17.20 27.16
CA PRO A 198 -11.90 -18.33 26.44
C PRO A 198 -12.91 -18.98 27.37
N SER A 199 -14.19 -18.69 27.17
CA SER A 199 -15.21 -19.28 28.01
C SER A 199 -15.26 -20.77 27.66
N ASN A 200 -14.91 -21.61 28.62
CA ASN A 200 -15.36 -22.99 28.65
C ASN A 200 -16.88 -23.09 28.92
N GLN A 201 -17.61 -21.98 28.76
CA GLN A 201 -19.04 -21.87 28.96
C GLN A 201 -19.67 -21.37 27.67
N ILE A 202 -20.46 -22.25 27.07
CA ILE A 202 -21.40 -21.97 26.01
C ILE A 202 -22.43 -20.98 26.57
N ASP A 203 -22.18 -19.68 26.39
CA ASP A 203 -23.15 -18.64 26.73
C ASP A 203 -24.06 -18.37 25.52
N ASN A 204 -25.37 -18.45 25.77
CA ASN A 204 -26.48 -18.39 24.82
C ASN A 204 -26.68 -17.00 24.14
N THR A 205 -25.63 -16.20 23.98
CA THR A 205 -25.68 -14.88 23.34
C THR A 205 -25.95 -14.91 21.82
N LEU A 206 -25.93 -16.09 21.20
CA LEU A 206 -26.31 -16.32 19.80
C LEU A 206 -27.81 -16.07 19.50
N ALA A 207 -28.65 -15.88 20.53
CA ALA A 207 -30.08 -15.65 20.34
C ALA A 207 -30.44 -14.25 19.80
N LEU A 208 -29.50 -13.31 19.69
CA LEU A 208 -29.76 -11.94 19.19
C LEU A 208 -29.46 -11.73 17.70
N PHE A 209 -28.89 -12.71 17.00
CA PHE A 209 -28.58 -12.60 15.57
C PHE A 209 -29.65 -13.22 14.65
N ASN A 210 -30.74 -13.74 15.21
CA ASN A 210 -31.70 -14.56 14.47
C ASN A 210 -33.15 -14.08 14.62
N ASP A 211 -33.40 -12.79 14.39
CA ASP A 211 -34.76 -12.27 14.17
C ASP A 211 -34.76 -11.27 13.01
N ASN A 212 -35.04 -11.80 11.81
CA ASN A 212 -36.07 -11.33 10.88
C ASN A 212 -35.75 -11.79 9.45
N ASN A 213 -36.23 -12.98 9.10
CA ASN A 213 -36.98 -13.23 7.86
C ASN A 213 -37.45 -14.68 7.84
N ASN A 214 -38.65 -14.90 8.39
CA ASN A 214 -39.44 -16.08 8.09
C ASN A 214 -40.26 -15.82 6.82
N SER A 215 -39.97 -16.57 5.76
CA SER A 215 -40.97 -17.02 4.81
C SER A 215 -40.67 -18.45 4.39
N ALA A 216 -41.27 -19.37 5.15
CA ALA A 216 -41.95 -20.60 4.74
C ALA A 216 -41.30 -21.59 3.74
N ILE A 217 -41.10 -22.82 4.25
CA ILE A 217 -41.52 -24.13 3.68
C ILE A 217 -40.77 -24.57 2.40
N ASP A 218 -40.06 -25.71 2.32
CA ASP A 218 -40.55 -27.08 2.52
C ASP A 218 -39.41 -28.09 2.76
N SER A 219 -39.76 -29.18 3.44
CA SER A 219 -38.91 -30.32 3.80
C SER A 219 -38.69 -31.31 2.65
N VAL A 220 -37.46 -31.78 2.45
CA VAL A 220 -37.16 -33.10 1.84
C VAL A 220 -35.93 -33.72 2.50
N ASN A 221 -36.12 -34.92 3.04
CA ASN A 221 -35.06 -35.86 3.41
C ASN A 221 -34.40 -36.43 2.15
N ASP A 222 -33.07 -36.51 2.08
CA ASP A 222 -32.43 -37.78 1.72
C ASP A 222 -30.95 -37.81 2.12
N THR A 223 -30.50 -39.00 2.47
CA THR A 223 -29.15 -39.39 2.85
C THR A 223 -28.20 -39.36 1.65
N ASP A 224 -26.95 -38.93 1.85
CA ASP A 224 -25.79 -39.72 1.41
C ASP A 224 -24.45 -39.20 1.96
N ILE A 225 -23.60 -40.16 2.30
CA ILE A 225 -22.24 -40.06 2.85
C ILE A 225 -21.26 -39.87 1.68
N VAL A 226 -20.36 -38.87 1.73
CA VAL A 226 -19.08 -38.90 0.97
C VAL A 226 -17.95 -38.17 1.73
N GLU A 227 -16.88 -38.95 1.94
CA GLU A 227 -15.45 -38.67 2.22
C GLU A 227 -14.97 -37.29 2.73
N VAL A 228 -14.44 -37.32 3.96
CA VAL A 228 -13.48 -36.35 4.49
C VAL A 228 -12.09 -36.66 3.90
N SER A 229 -11.65 -35.85 2.94
CA SER A 229 -10.25 -35.81 2.52
C SER A 229 -9.46 -34.86 3.43
N THR A 230 -8.32 -35.34 3.91
CA THR A 230 -7.37 -34.65 4.78
C THR A 230 -6.83 -33.37 4.14
N LEU A 231 -6.98 -32.23 4.82
CA LEU A 231 -6.31 -30.98 4.49
C LEU A 231 -4.81 -31.10 4.82
N SER A 232 -4.00 -31.10 3.77
CA SER A 232 -2.57 -30.84 3.80
C SER A 232 -2.29 -29.39 4.20
N THR A 233 -1.39 -29.20 5.16
CA THR A 233 -0.66 -27.95 5.40
C THR A 233 0.26 -27.70 4.21
N ASP A 234 -0.17 -26.84 3.27
CA ASP A 234 0.65 -26.14 2.27
C ASP A 234 -0.29 -25.19 1.51
N ASN A 235 -0.53 -23.98 2.03
CA ASN A 235 -1.15 -22.90 1.26
C ASN A 235 -0.90 -21.54 1.92
N TYR A 236 0.31 -21.02 1.76
CA TYR A 236 0.46 -19.57 1.59
C TYR A 236 -0.14 -19.27 0.22
N ASN A 237 -1.39 -18.78 0.21
CA ASN A 237 -2.03 -18.34 -1.02
C ASN A 237 -1.23 -17.15 -1.59
N ALA A 238 -0.40 -17.44 -2.59
CA ALA A 238 0.23 -16.42 -3.42
C ALA A 238 -0.86 -15.46 -3.91
N LEU A 239 -0.66 -14.16 -3.66
CA LEU A 239 -1.46 -13.10 -4.27
C LEU A 239 -1.56 -13.38 -5.78
N PRO A 240 -2.73 -13.26 -6.40
CA PRO A 240 -2.87 -13.51 -7.83
C PRO A 240 -1.90 -12.62 -8.58
N HIS A 241 -0.97 -13.23 -9.32
CA HIS A 241 -0.07 -12.53 -10.24
C HIS A 241 -0.95 -11.78 -11.25
N ILE A 242 -1.19 -10.49 -11.01
CA ILE A 242 -1.75 -9.62 -12.03
C ILE A 242 -0.68 -9.58 -13.13
N PRO A 243 -0.97 -10.03 -14.35
CA PRO A 243 0.02 -10.05 -15.42
C PRO A 243 0.33 -8.61 -15.81
N VAL A 244 1.33 -8.02 -15.14
CA VAL A 244 1.93 -6.76 -15.55
C VAL A 244 2.58 -7.04 -16.89
N LYS A 245 2.19 -6.26 -17.90
CA LYS A 245 2.72 -6.36 -19.27
C LYS A 245 4.26 -6.28 -19.19
N SER A 246 4.91 -7.43 -19.37
CA SER A 246 6.35 -7.55 -19.15
C SER A 246 7.11 -6.72 -20.17
N ILE A 247 7.92 -5.79 -19.65
CA ILE A 247 8.89 -5.06 -20.47
C ILE A 247 10.01 -6.05 -20.81
N PRO A 248 10.45 -6.17 -22.07
CA PRO A 248 11.52 -7.09 -22.43
C PRO A 248 12.80 -6.78 -21.65
N LEU A 249 13.33 -7.76 -20.93
CA LEU A 249 14.61 -7.66 -20.25
C LEU A 249 15.78 -7.62 -21.25
N LYS A 250 16.84 -6.91 -20.88
CA LYS A 250 18.12 -6.86 -21.60
C LYS A 250 19.26 -7.19 -20.65
N ILE A 251 20.39 -7.62 -21.22
CA ILE A 251 21.65 -7.74 -20.48
C ILE A 251 22.00 -6.37 -19.89
N ASP A 252 22.54 -6.37 -18.67
CA ASP A 252 22.84 -5.22 -17.82
C ASP A 252 21.63 -4.48 -17.22
N ASP A 253 20.39 -4.89 -17.51
CA ASP A 253 19.22 -4.33 -16.83
C ASP A 253 19.28 -4.65 -15.33
N THR A 254 18.85 -3.68 -14.52
CA THR A 254 18.63 -3.88 -13.09
C THR A 254 17.23 -4.42 -12.86
N VAL A 255 17.15 -5.58 -12.20
CA VAL A 255 15.91 -6.30 -11.98
C VAL A 255 15.80 -6.79 -10.55
N CYS A 256 14.55 -7.03 -10.13
CA CYS A 256 14.20 -7.56 -8.83
C CYS A 256 13.35 -8.83 -8.99
N SER A 257 13.51 -9.81 -8.10
CA SER A 257 12.66 -11.00 -8.08
C SER A 257 11.36 -10.76 -7.30
N TYR A 258 10.26 -11.39 -7.74
CA TYR A 258 8.98 -11.29 -7.04
C TYR A 258 8.99 -12.12 -5.76
N GLN A 259 9.43 -13.37 -5.79
CA GLN A 259 9.27 -14.25 -4.62
C GLN A 259 10.14 -13.87 -3.43
N GLU A 260 11.42 -13.61 -3.66
CA GLU A 260 12.42 -13.55 -2.59
C GLU A 260 13.04 -12.15 -2.41
N ASN A 261 12.59 -11.16 -3.19
CA ASN A 261 13.11 -9.79 -3.17
C ASN A 261 14.65 -9.72 -3.36
N PHE A 262 15.19 -10.59 -4.22
CA PHE A 262 16.55 -10.41 -4.71
C PHE A 262 16.59 -9.27 -5.70
N PHE A 263 17.73 -8.60 -5.79
CA PHE A 263 17.98 -7.62 -6.82
C PHE A 263 19.38 -7.72 -7.37
N GLY A 264 19.55 -7.31 -8.62
CA GLY A 264 20.82 -7.45 -9.30
C GLY A 264 20.76 -7.08 -10.77
N LYS A 265 21.80 -7.50 -11.50
CA LYS A 265 21.91 -7.24 -12.95
C LYS A 265 21.74 -8.50 -13.76
N VAL A 266 21.08 -8.36 -14.92
CA VAL A 266 20.96 -9.43 -15.90
C VAL A 266 22.32 -9.69 -16.55
N LEU A 267 22.86 -10.90 -16.37
CA LEU A 267 24.09 -11.35 -17.04
C LEU A 267 23.78 -12.04 -18.36
N GLU A 268 22.78 -12.92 -18.38
CA GLU A 268 22.45 -13.74 -19.53
C GLU A 268 20.94 -14.02 -19.57
N LEU A 269 20.39 -14.05 -20.79
CA LEU A 269 19.03 -14.52 -21.06
C LEU A 269 19.14 -15.84 -21.82
N GLN A 270 18.51 -16.91 -21.32
CA GLN A 270 18.52 -18.18 -22.05
C GLN A 270 17.89 -18.03 -23.44
N THR A 271 18.40 -18.76 -24.42
CA THR A 271 17.91 -18.75 -25.81
C THR A 271 16.45 -19.17 -25.97
N ASN A 272 15.89 -19.88 -24.99
CA ASN A 272 14.46 -20.22 -24.94
C ASN A 272 13.58 -19.09 -24.38
N GLY A 273 14.18 -18.03 -23.81
CA GLY A 273 13.50 -16.88 -23.21
C GLY A 273 12.90 -17.12 -21.83
N ASN A 274 12.96 -18.33 -21.26
CA ASN A 274 12.20 -18.66 -20.04
C ASN A 274 12.98 -18.45 -18.75
N LYS A 275 14.31 -18.31 -18.84
CA LYS A 275 15.18 -18.15 -17.68
C LYS A 275 16.14 -17.00 -17.87
N VAL A 276 16.47 -16.37 -16.76
CA VAL A 276 17.42 -15.27 -16.68
C VAL A 276 18.49 -15.61 -15.64
N LEU A 277 19.75 -15.36 -15.99
CA LEU A 277 20.89 -15.45 -15.09
C LEU A 277 21.17 -14.06 -14.52
N LEU A 278 21.10 -13.91 -13.21
CA LEU A 278 21.33 -12.66 -12.51
C LEU A 278 22.64 -12.71 -11.72
N SER A 279 23.39 -11.62 -11.77
CA SER A 279 24.38 -11.27 -10.75
C SER A 279 23.62 -10.59 -9.61
N VAL A 280 23.33 -11.35 -8.55
CA VAL A 280 22.56 -10.87 -7.40
C VAL A 280 23.48 -10.01 -6.56
N SER A 281 23.12 -8.73 -6.38
CA SER A 281 23.86 -7.76 -5.56
C SER A 281 23.39 -7.76 -4.11
N GLY A 282 22.13 -8.17 -3.88
CA GLY A 282 21.61 -8.32 -2.54
C GLY A 282 20.20 -8.86 -2.48
N GLN A 283 19.76 -9.12 -1.26
CA GLN A 283 18.38 -9.45 -0.94
C GLN A 283 17.82 -8.38 -0.02
N ALA A 284 16.69 -7.80 -0.38
CA ALA A 284 16.05 -6.81 0.47
C ALA A 284 15.46 -7.47 1.72
N LYS A 285 15.67 -6.81 2.85
CA LYS A 285 15.33 -7.22 4.22
C LYS A 285 14.71 -6.03 4.96
N ARG A 286 14.13 -6.34 6.12
CA ARG A 286 13.70 -5.33 7.10
C ARG A 286 14.25 -5.69 8.47
N GLN A 287 14.63 -4.68 9.24
CA GLN A 287 14.89 -4.85 10.67
C GLN A 287 13.58 -4.73 11.45
N GLN A 288 13.25 -5.76 12.23
CA GLN A 288 12.11 -5.77 13.15
C GLN A 288 12.59 -6.33 14.49
N GLU A 289 12.46 -5.53 15.56
CA GLU A 289 12.87 -5.91 16.92
C GLU A 289 14.33 -6.38 17.07
N GLY A 290 15.22 -5.83 16.24
CA GLY A 290 16.64 -6.20 16.23
C GLY A 290 16.96 -7.48 15.44
N ALA A 291 15.95 -8.16 14.88
CA ALA A 291 16.13 -9.24 13.93
C ALA A 291 16.06 -8.73 12.48
N ILE A 292 16.81 -9.36 11.58
CA ILE A 292 16.74 -9.14 10.14
C ILE A 292 15.81 -10.20 9.56
N ILE A 293 14.69 -9.77 8.97
CA ILE A 293 13.68 -10.68 8.41
C ILE A 293 13.49 -10.44 6.91
N ASP A 294 12.98 -11.47 6.23
CA ASP A 294 12.59 -11.40 4.82
C ASP A 294 11.41 -10.43 4.62
N LEU A 295 11.46 -9.69 3.51
CA LEU A 295 10.33 -8.89 3.07
C LEU A 295 9.29 -9.77 2.39
N ILE A 296 8.02 -9.33 2.44
CA ILE A 296 6.92 -9.99 1.72
C ILE A 296 7.22 -10.06 0.21
N PRO A 297 6.81 -11.14 -0.49
CA PRO A 297 7.00 -11.26 -1.93
C PRO A 297 6.48 -10.04 -2.71
N GLY A 298 7.28 -9.54 -3.65
CA GLY A 298 6.95 -8.45 -4.56
C GLY A 298 7.19 -7.05 -3.98
N TYR A 299 7.72 -6.95 -2.76
CA TYR A 299 7.95 -5.67 -2.07
C TYR A 299 8.78 -4.69 -2.91
N LEU A 300 9.89 -5.16 -3.50
CA LEU A 300 10.78 -4.32 -4.31
C LEU A 300 10.13 -3.75 -5.58
N ILE A 301 9.10 -4.42 -6.08
CA ILE A 301 8.46 -4.08 -7.36
C ILE A 301 7.22 -3.21 -7.12
N THR A 302 6.47 -3.49 -6.06
CA THR A 302 5.16 -2.88 -5.82
C THR A 302 5.21 -1.68 -4.89
N GLN A 303 6.04 -1.72 -3.85
CA GLN A 303 5.96 -0.73 -2.77
C GLN A 303 6.99 0.38 -2.91
N GLY A 304 8.22 0.08 -3.39
CA GLY A 304 9.30 1.06 -3.57
C GLY A 304 9.48 1.95 -2.33
N GLY A 305 10.24 1.48 -1.34
CA GLY A 305 10.40 2.14 -0.04
C GLY A 305 11.80 1.95 0.55
N HIS A 306 12.00 2.39 1.79
CA HIS A 306 13.23 2.09 2.52
C HIS A 306 13.27 0.60 2.88
N PHE A 307 14.38 -0.05 2.53
CA PHE A 307 14.70 -1.41 2.94
C PHE A 307 16.17 -1.46 3.34
N GLU A 308 16.51 -2.41 4.20
CA GLU A 308 17.89 -2.83 4.38
C GLU A 308 18.16 -3.95 3.38
N TYR A 309 19.41 -4.26 3.08
CA TYR A 309 19.70 -5.41 2.24
C TYR A 309 20.86 -6.21 2.79
N LEU A 310 20.76 -7.53 2.63
CA LEU A 310 21.88 -8.42 2.78
C LEU A 310 22.66 -8.39 1.47
N GLU A 311 23.90 -7.89 1.52
CA GLU A 311 24.80 -7.90 0.36
C GLU A 311 25.14 -9.35 0.00
N LEU A 312 24.99 -9.67 -1.28
CA LEU A 312 25.28 -10.99 -1.83
C LEU A 312 26.17 -10.78 -3.07
N ASP A 313 27.11 -11.69 -3.27
CA ASP A 313 27.96 -11.74 -4.46
C ASP A 313 27.84 -13.14 -5.07
N GLU A 314 26.64 -13.44 -5.58
CA GLU A 314 26.31 -14.74 -6.13
C GLU A 314 25.57 -14.63 -7.46
N ILE A 315 25.65 -15.70 -8.24
CA ILE A 315 24.94 -15.82 -9.50
C ILE A 315 23.75 -16.76 -9.30
N LYS A 316 22.55 -16.31 -9.63
CA LYS A 316 21.31 -17.10 -9.52
C LYS A 316 20.55 -17.14 -10.83
N VAL A 317 19.80 -18.21 -11.04
CA VAL A 317 18.94 -18.41 -12.21
C VAL A 317 17.50 -18.28 -11.77
N PHE A 318 16.75 -17.37 -12.40
CA PHE A 318 15.33 -17.16 -12.15
C PHE A 318 14.53 -17.50 -13.41
N ASN A 319 13.24 -17.77 -13.22
CA ASN A 319 12.30 -17.75 -14.34
C ASN A 319 12.07 -16.30 -14.75
N ILE A 320 11.92 -16.03 -16.04
CA ILE A 320 11.73 -14.65 -16.52
C ILE A 320 10.45 -14.02 -15.96
N ASP A 321 9.42 -14.83 -15.69
CA ASP A 321 8.15 -14.39 -15.12
C ASP A 321 8.25 -14.06 -13.62
N ASP A 322 9.34 -14.46 -12.96
CA ASP A 322 9.61 -14.18 -11.54
C ASP A 322 10.53 -12.97 -11.35
N VAL A 323 10.82 -12.21 -12.40
CA VAL A 323 11.61 -10.98 -12.30
C VAL A 323 10.95 -9.81 -13.01
N SER A 324 11.25 -8.59 -12.56
CA SER A 324 10.81 -7.36 -13.21
C SER A 324 11.87 -6.28 -13.10
N HIS A 325 11.83 -5.30 -14.00
CA HIS A 325 12.60 -4.07 -13.81
C HIS A 325 12.24 -3.42 -12.48
N CYS A 326 13.26 -2.94 -11.78
CA CYS A 326 13.09 -2.15 -10.57
C CYS A 326 14.08 -0.99 -10.57
N GLU A 327 13.62 0.16 -10.08
CA GLU A 327 14.46 1.33 -9.86
C GLU A 327 14.86 1.34 -8.39
N MET A 328 16.13 1.04 -8.13
CA MET A 328 16.72 1.20 -6.80
C MET A 328 17.63 2.41 -6.80
N ALA A 329 17.36 3.36 -5.92
CA ALA A 329 18.34 4.37 -5.56
C ALA A 329 19.27 3.75 -4.52
N ILE A 330 20.35 3.12 -4.99
CA ILE A 330 21.43 2.59 -4.14
C ILE A 330 22.40 3.72 -3.81
#